data_AF-A0A7V2W1U1-F1
#
_entry.id   AF-A0A7V2W1U1-F1
#
_cell.length_a   1.000
_cell.length_b   1.000
_cell.length_c   1.000
_cell.angle_alpha   90.00
_cell.angle_beta   90.00
_cell.angle_gamma   90.00
#
_symmetry.space_group_name_H-M   'P 1'
#
loop_
_entity.id
_entity.type
_entity.pdbx_description
1 polymer ?
#
loop_
_entity_poly.entity_id
_entity_poly.type
_entity_poly.pdbx_seq_one_letter_code
_entity_poly.pdbx_strand_id
1 'polypeptide(L)'
;MSYPVTFSVDYPEKLSRGILLLKTFLGWIYVGIPHGIALWLYGIAVCVVQFIAFWAILFTGKFPRGMFDFTVGYYRWTNNVAAYMTFMRDEYPPFSGSV
;
A
#
# COMPACT_ATOMS: atom_id res chain seq x y z
N MET A 1 9.34 -21.13 -9.66
CA MET A 1 8.75 -20.20 -10.64
C MET A 1 8.99 -18.79 -10.13
N SER A 2 9.61 -17.92 -10.93
CA SER A 2 9.70 -16.49 -10.59
C SER A 2 8.34 -15.86 -10.82
N TYR A 3 7.68 -15.39 -9.76
CA TYR A 3 6.41 -14.68 -9.88
C TYR A 3 6.67 -13.22 -10.30
N PRO A 4 5.84 -12.61 -11.17
CA PRO A 4 6.11 -11.28 -11.71
C PRO A 4 6.06 -10.14 -10.67
N VAL A 5 5.48 -10.38 -9.49
CA VAL A 5 5.39 -9.40 -8.39
C VAL A 5 5.78 -10.03 -7.05
N THR A 6 7.00 -9.75 -6.58
CA THR A 6 7.43 -10.23 -5.26
C THR A 6 7.14 -9.17 -4.20
N PHE A 7 6.44 -9.56 -3.13
CA PHE A 7 6.32 -8.76 -1.92
C PHE A 7 7.27 -9.32 -0.87
N SER A 8 8.27 -8.52 -0.50
CA SER A 8 9.25 -8.87 0.54
C SER A 8 9.21 -7.83 1.65
N VAL A 9 9.20 -8.30 2.89
CA VAL A 9 9.29 -7.47 4.08
C VAL A 9 10.49 -7.97 4.88
N ASP A 10 11.48 -7.11 5.11
CA ASP A 10 12.65 -7.47 5.93
C ASP A 10 12.21 -7.86 7.34
N TYR A 11 12.71 -9.00 7.82
CA TYR A 11 12.40 -9.53 9.15
C TYR A 11 13.04 -8.63 10.23
N PRO A 12 12.24 -8.04 11.14
CA PRO A 12 12.79 -7.21 12.20
C PRO A 12 13.49 -8.09 13.26
N GLU A 13 14.80 -7.90 13.46
CA GLU A 13 15.56 -8.65 14.47
C GLU A 13 15.16 -8.31 15.91
N LYS A 14 14.51 -7.16 16.14
CA LYS A 14 14.04 -6.69 17.44
C LYS A 14 12.66 -6.07 17.30
N LEU A 15 11.69 -6.59 18.05
CA LEU A 15 10.33 -6.06 18.14
C LEU A 15 10.10 -5.46 19.53
N SER A 16 9.64 -4.22 19.60
CA SER A 16 9.41 -3.57 20.90
C SER A 16 8.08 -4.01 21.50
N ARG A 17 8.12 -4.71 22.65
CA ARG A 17 6.93 -5.22 23.35
C ARG A 17 5.96 -4.11 23.79
N GLY A 18 6.49 -2.96 24.19
CA GLY A 18 5.69 -1.79 24.58
C GLY A 18 5.04 -1.10 23.38
N ILE A 19 5.78 -0.99 22.27
CA ILE A 19 5.24 -0.45 21.01
C ILE A 19 4.17 -1.38 20.44
N LEU A 20 4.32 -2.70 20.58
CA LEU A 20 3.31 -3.67 20.17
C LEU A 20 1.98 -3.45 20.90
N LEU A 21 2.02 -3.29 22.23
CA LEU A 21 0.84 -3.01 23.04
C LEU A 21 0.22 -1.66 22.64
N LEU A 22 1.04 -0.61 22.55
CA LEU A 22 0.57 0.71 22.11
C LEU A 22 -0.05 0.66 20.71
N LYS A 23 0.56 -0.07 19.77
CA LYS A 23 0.04 -0.20 18.41
C LYS A 23 -1.28 -0.99 18.38
N THR A 24 -1.41 -2.02 19.20
CA THR A 24 -2.64 -2.80 19.33
C THR A 24 -3.80 -1.96 19.84
N PHE A 25 -3.57 -1.11 20.86
CA PHE A 25 -4.63 -0.30 21.46
C PHE A 25 -4.87 1.06 20.78
N LEU A 26 -3.81 1.78 20.39
CA LEU A 26 -3.87 3.14 19.84
C LEU A 26 -3.40 3.24 18.38
N GLY A 27 -2.61 2.28 17.90
CA GLY A 27 -2.02 2.33 16.55
C GLY A 27 -3.06 2.31 15.43
N TRP A 28 -4.18 1.58 15.61
CA TRP A 28 -5.27 1.56 14.63
C TRP A 28 -6.00 2.90 14.48
N ILE A 29 -6.13 3.68 15.57
CA ILE A 29 -6.70 5.03 15.52
C ILE A 29 -5.69 6.01 14.93
N TYR A 30 -4.46 6.02 15.45
CA TYR A 30 -3.46 7.02 15.09
C TYR A 30 -2.93 6.85 13.66
N VAL A 31 -2.75 5.60 13.20
CA VAL A 31 -2.23 5.31 11.86
C VAL A 31 -3.36 4.96 10.90
N GLY A 32 -4.29 4.12 11.35
CA GLY A 32 -5.36 3.60 10.49
C GLY A 32 -6.35 4.66 10.02
N ILE A 33 -6.69 5.66 10.84
CA ILE A 33 -7.61 6.73 10.41
C ILE A 33 -6.99 7.62 9.32
N PRO A 34 -5.83 8.29 9.53
CA PRO A 34 -5.28 9.19 8.51
C PRO A 34 -4.88 8.43 7.24
N HIS A 35 -4.27 7.24 7.36
CA HIS A 35 -3.93 6.43 6.19
C HIS A 35 -5.16 5.85 5.52
N GLY A 36 -6.16 5.43 6.29
CA GLY A 36 -7.41 4.88 5.77
C GLY A 36 -8.17 5.89 4.91
N ILE A 37 -8.31 7.13 5.38
CA ILE A 37 -8.96 8.20 4.61
C ILE A 37 -8.19 8.49 3.32
N ALA A 38 -6.87 8.62 3.41
CA ALA A 38 -6.06 8.98 2.25
C ALA A 38 -5.95 7.83 1.23
N LEU A 39 -5.84 6.58 1.69
CA LEU A 39 -5.93 5.39 0.83
C LEU A 39 -7.33 5.24 0.22
N TRP A 40 -8.39 5.58 0.94
CA TRP A 40 -9.74 5.52 0.40
C TRP A 40 -9.92 6.52 -0.76
N LEU A 41 -9.48 7.76 -0.59
CA LEU A 41 -9.49 8.78 -1.66
C LEU A 41 -8.61 8.37 -2.86
N TYR A 42 -7.41 7.86 -2.61
CA TYR A 42 -6.54 7.35 -3.67
C TYR A 42 -7.21 6.14 -4.36
N GLY A 43 -7.85 5.24 -3.61
CA GLY A 43 -8.57 4.09 -4.15
C GLY A 43 -9.65 4.49 -5.16
N ILE A 44 -10.41 5.56 -4.89
CA ILE A 44 -11.39 6.10 -5.84
C ILE A 44 -10.69 6.51 -7.15
N ALA A 45 -9.57 7.23 -7.07
CA ALA A 45 -8.80 7.60 -8.25
C ALA A 45 -8.26 6.38 -9.01
N VAL A 46 -7.80 5.35 -8.30
CA VAL A 46 -7.36 4.07 -8.92
C VAL A 46 -8.50 3.37 -9.62
N CYS A 47 -9.71 3.34 -9.05
CA CYS A 47 -10.88 2.77 -9.71
C CYS A 47 -11.19 3.48 -11.04
N VAL A 48 -11.15 4.82 -11.05
CA VAL A 48 -11.34 5.61 -12.28
C VAL A 48 -10.23 5.31 -13.29
N VAL A 49 -8.98 5.27 -12.85
CA VAL A 49 -7.82 4.95 -13.71
C VAL A 49 -7.93 3.54 -14.28
N GLN A 50 -8.34 2.54 -13.51
CA GLN A 50 -8.54 1.17 -13.97
C GLN A 50 -9.68 1.09 -14.99
N PHE A 51 -10.78 1.81 -14.77
CA PHE A 51 -11.87 1.88 -15.74
C PHE A 51 -11.41 2.48 -17.07
N ILE A 52 -10.63 3.56 -17.04
CA ILE A 52 -10.05 4.15 -18.26
C ILE A 52 -9.02 3.20 -18.89
N ALA A 53 -8.16 2.58 -18.08
CA ALA A 53 -7.15 1.64 -18.53
C ALA A 53 -7.77 0.41 -19.20
N PHE A 54 -8.92 -0.07 -18.74
CA PHE A 54 -9.67 -1.15 -19.38
C PHE A 54 -9.99 -0.82 -20.84
N TRP A 55 -10.55 0.36 -21.10
CA TRP A 55 -10.83 0.81 -22.46
C TRP A 55 -9.54 1.06 -23.25
N ALA A 56 -8.53 1.69 -22.65
CA ALA A 56 -7.25 1.91 -23.29
C ALA A 56 -6.59 0.59 -23.74
N ILE A 57 -6.61 -0.45 -22.90
CA ILE A 57 -6.09 -1.78 -23.21
C ILE A 57 -6.92 -2.44 -24.32
N LEU A 58 -8.25 -2.30 -24.30
CA LEU A 58 -9.11 -2.87 -25.33
C LEU A 58 -8.74 -2.35 -26.73
N PHE A 59 -8.42 -1.05 -26.85
CA PHE A 59 -8.08 -0.43 -28.13
C PHE A 59 -6.58 -0.52 -28.49
N THR A 60 -5.68 -0.49 -27.49
CA THR A 60 -4.23 -0.42 -27.74
C THR A 60 -3.47 -1.72 -27.48
N GLY A 61 -4.11 -2.69 -26.83
CA GLY A 61 -3.50 -3.95 -26.38
C GLY A 61 -2.44 -3.78 -25.29
N LYS A 62 -2.25 -2.58 -24.75
CA LYS A 62 -1.17 -2.26 -23.78
C LYS A 62 -1.73 -1.44 -22.62
N PHE A 63 -1.24 -1.71 -21.41
CA PHE A 63 -1.56 -0.90 -20.24
C PHE A 63 -0.76 0.42 -20.33
N PRO A 64 -1.41 1.61 -20.34
CA PRO A 64 -0.69 2.88 -20.35
C PRO A 64 0.25 3.00 -19.14
N ARG A 65 1.54 3.27 -19.38
CA ARG A 65 2.59 3.21 -18.35
C ARG A 65 2.31 4.11 -17.14
N GLY A 66 1.85 5.35 -17.37
CA GLY A 66 1.52 6.27 -16.27
C GLY A 66 0.37 5.79 -15.38
N MET A 67 -0.66 5.15 -15.97
CA MET A 67 -1.78 4.57 -15.22
C MET A 67 -1.34 3.34 -14.43
N PHE A 68 -0.45 2.53 -15.01
CA PHE A 68 0.15 1.39 -14.35
C PHE A 68 0.99 1.83 -13.15
N ASP A 69 1.91 2.78 -13.34
CA ASP A 69 2.78 3.30 -12.28
C ASP A 69 1.98 3.93 -11.12
N PHE A 70 0.91 4.66 -11.44
CA PHE A 70 -0.04 5.20 -10.45
C PHE A 70 -0.70 4.09 -9.63
N THR A 71 -1.22 3.06 -10.30
CA THR A 71 -1.85 1.91 -9.66
C THR A 71 -0.85 1.13 -8.78
N VAL A 72 0.40 0.97 -9.24
CA VAL A 72 1.48 0.35 -8.46
C VAL A 72 1.80 1.15 -7.21
N GLY A 73 1.81 2.49 -7.30
CA GLY A 73 2.03 3.37 -6.14
C GLY A 73 0.99 3.15 -5.04
N TYR A 74 -0.28 3.01 -5.41
CA TYR A 74 -1.36 2.66 -4.48
C TYR A 74 -1.14 1.31 -3.79
N TYR A 75 -0.80 0.26 -4.54
CA TYR A 75 -0.55 -1.05 -3.97
C TYR A 75 0.67 -1.08 -3.05
N ARG A 76 1.75 -0.38 -3.39
CA ARG A 76 2.93 -0.24 -2.53
C ARG A 76 2.57 0.42 -1.21
N TRP A 77 1.83 1.53 -1.25
CA TRP A 77 1.44 2.23 -0.04
C TRP A 77 0.50 1.40 0.82
N THR A 78 -0.50 0.74 0.21
CA THR A 78 -1.41 -0.17 0.90
C THR A 78 -0.64 -1.30 1.59
N ASN A 79 0.34 -1.90 0.92
CA ASN A 79 1.17 -2.95 1.48
C ASN A 79 2.09 -2.47 2.62
N ASN A 80 2.62 -1.25 2.54
CA ASN A 80 3.39 -0.64 3.63
C ASN A 80 2.52 -0.45 4.89
N VAL A 81 1.30 0.09 4.71
CA VAL A 81 0.34 0.25 5.82
C VAL A 81 -0.08 -1.12 6.37
N ALA A 82 -0.34 -2.10 5.50
CA ALA A 82 -0.68 -3.45 5.91
C ALA A 82 0.46 -4.10 6.73
N ALA A 83 1.71 -4.04 6.26
CA ALA A 83 2.87 -4.58 6.97
C ALA A 83 3.05 -3.93 8.36
N TYR A 84 2.79 -2.64 8.49
CA TYR A 84 2.78 -1.96 9.79
C TYR A 84 1.65 -2.46 10.68
N MET A 85 0.43 -2.57 10.15
CA MET A 85 -0.78 -2.95 10.90
C MET A 85 -0.80 -4.43 11.29
N THR A 86 -0.14 -5.31 10.53
CA THR A 86 0.00 -6.74 10.81
C THR A 86 1.24 -7.08 11.64
N PHE A 87 1.90 -6.08 12.22
CA PHE A 87 3.07 -6.22 13.08
C PHE A 87 4.29 -6.84 12.38
N MET A 88 4.35 -6.77 11.04
CA MET A 88 5.52 -7.20 10.27
C MET A 88 6.65 -6.16 10.32
N ARG A 89 6.33 -4.89 10.64
CA ARG A 89 7.29 -3.81 10.87
C ARG A 89 6.88 -2.87 12.01
N ASP A 90 7.88 -2.32 12.69
CA ASP A 90 7.71 -1.33 13.77
C ASP A 90 7.83 0.13 13.27
N GLU A 91 8.46 0.36 12.12
CA GLU A 91 8.65 1.71 11.54
C GLU A 91 7.36 2.28 10.93
N TYR A 92 7.05 3.54 11.24
CA TYR A 92 5.87 4.24 10.74
C TYR A 92 5.90 4.33 9.20
N PRO A 93 4.83 3.90 8.49
CA PRO A 93 4.82 3.91 7.04
C PRO A 93 4.80 5.35 6.51
N PRO A 94 5.59 5.69 5.48
CA PRO A 94 5.50 7.00 4.86
C PRO A 94 4.14 7.18 4.17
N PHE A 95 3.65 8.43 4.11
CA PHE A 95 2.46 8.82 3.34
C PHE A 95 2.72 8.85 1.82
N SER A 96 3.40 7.83 1.31
CA SER A 96 3.81 7.74 -0.08
C SER A 96 4.11 6.28 -0.45
N GLY A 97 3.96 5.96 -1.74
CA GLY A 97 4.37 4.66 -2.29
C GLY A 97 5.86 4.56 -2.61
N SER A 98 6.67 5.56 -2.25
CA SER A 98 8.13 5.50 -2.37
C SER A 98 8.71 4.73 -1.19
N VAL A 99 9.53 3.74 -1.54
CA VAL A 99 10.43 3.01 -0.64
C VAL A 99 11.44 3.99 -0.07
#